data_AF-A0A7J5ERJ7-F1
#
_entry.id   AF-A0A7J5ERJ7-F1
#
_cell.length_a   1.000
_cell.length_b   1.000
_cell.length_c   1.000
_cell.angle_alpha   90.00
_cell.angle_beta   90.00
_cell.angle_gamma   90.00
#
_symmetry.space_group_name_H-M   'P 1'
#
loop_
_entity.id
_entity.type
_entity.pdbx_description
1 polymer ?
#
loop_
_entity_poly.entity_id
_entity_poly.type
_entity_poly.pdbx_seq_one_letter_code
_entity_poly.pdbx_strand_id
1 'polypeptide(L)'
;VYNICYVNGFQIQPDEEAFWTAQHPELILRDAQGQPVIDADWDEMLIDVSTPAKRQAVAAIVDEWIAGCGVAGYAAIEIDNLDSFSRSQGLLTEEDAVAAMRLFADSAHARELAVAQKNSAELVGRKADMATDFVVAEECNRYDECDVYTGAYGDHVIVIEYRQADFDAGCSGFPDLSIVLRDRDLVTQGAAGYVFAGC
;
A
#
# COMPACT_ATOMS: atom_id res chain seq x y z
N VAL A 1 -0.55 -20.35 8.24
CA VAL A 1 -0.54 -18.90 8.53
C VAL A 1 -0.63 -18.21 7.19
N TYR A 2 -1.56 -17.27 7.02
CA TYR A 2 -1.57 -16.41 5.85
C TYR A 2 -0.71 -15.20 6.18
N ASN A 3 0.36 -14.99 5.41
CA ASN A 3 1.35 -13.94 5.63
C ASN A 3 1.44 -13.04 4.40
N ILE A 4 1.55 -11.74 4.65
CA ILE A 4 1.54 -10.69 3.63
C ILE A 4 2.88 -9.95 3.69
N CYS A 5 3.53 -9.80 2.55
CA CYS A 5 4.79 -9.07 2.40
C CYS A 5 4.47 -7.59 2.12
N TYR A 6 4.99 -6.68 2.95
CA TYR A 6 4.92 -5.26 2.69
C TYR A 6 5.86 -4.87 1.55
N VAL A 7 5.37 -4.06 0.61
CA VAL A 7 6.16 -3.45 -0.47
C VAL A 7 5.67 -2.00 -0.67
N ASN A 8 6.56 -1.01 -0.58
CA ASN A 8 6.21 0.36 -0.96
C ASN A 8 6.36 0.51 -2.48
N GLY A 9 5.25 0.67 -3.21
CA GLY A 9 5.27 0.74 -4.68
C GLY A 9 5.25 2.15 -5.25
N PHE A 10 5.06 3.17 -4.41
CA PHE A 10 4.73 4.52 -4.84
C PHE A 10 5.55 5.62 -4.16
N GLN A 11 6.28 5.31 -3.08
CA GLN A 11 7.20 6.21 -2.42
C GLN A 11 8.53 5.52 -2.14
N ILE A 12 9.56 6.33 -1.90
CA ILE A 12 10.94 5.93 -1.65
C ILE A 12 11.19 6.10 -0.16
N GLN A 13 11.43 4.99 0.53
CA GLN A 13 11.71 5.01 1.96
C GLN A 13 13.08 5.64 2.25
N PRO A 14 13.30 6.26 3.44
CA PRO A 14 14.55 6.96 3.72
C PRO A 14 15.79 6.06 3.64
N ASP A 15 15.66 4.76 3.93
CA ASP A 15 16.75 3.78 3.80
C ASP A 15 16.98 3.31 2.35
N GLU A 16 16.04 3.58 1.44
CA GLU A 16 16.15 3.30 0.00
C GLU A 16 16.64 4.50 -0.81
N GLU A 17 16.68 5.72 -0.24
CA GLU A 17 17.01 6.96 -0.95
C GLU A 17 18.32 6.85 -1.74
N ALA A 18 19.36 6.25 -1.15
CA ALA A 18 20.66 6.09 -1.80
C ALA A 18 20.60 5.19 -3.04
N PHE A 19 19.73 4.17 -3.05
CA PHE A 19 19.52 3.30 -4.20
C PHE A 19 18.85 4.08 -5.34
N TRP A 20 17.74 4.76 -5.05
CA TRP A 20 16.98 5.48 -6.06
C TRP A 20 17.74 6.68 -6.64
N THR A 21 18.38 7.49 -5.80
CA THR A 21 19.13 8.66 -6.26
C THR A 21 20.37 8.31 -7.08
N ALA A 22 21.02 7.17 -6.80
CA ALA A 22 22.20 6.74 -7.53
C ALA A 22 21.87 5.97 -8.81
N GLN A 23 20.83 5.13 -8.80
CA GLN A 23 20.56 4.18 -9.89
C GLN A 23 19.37 4.57 -10.77
N HIS A 24 18.37 5.24 -10.19
CA HIS A 24 17.10 5.56 -10.85
C HIS A 24 16.63 7.02 -10.61
N PRO A 25 17.52 8.04 -10.70
CA PRO A 25 17.14 9.42 -10.41
C PRO A 25 16.03 9.97 -11.33
N GLU A 26 15.83 9.34 -12.50
CA GLU A 26 14.78 9.63 -13.48
C GLU A 26 13.38 9.13 -13.08
N LEU A 27 13.31 8.21 -12.10
CA LEU A 27 12.06 7.67 -11.56
C LEU A 27 11.65 8.36 -10.25
N ILE A 28 12.37 9.40 -9.82
CA ILE A 28 11.96 10.25 -8.70
C ILE A 28 11.04 11.34 -9.24
N LEU A 29 9.84 11.49 -8.66
CA LEU A 29 8.91 12.54 -9.04
C LEU A 29 9.50 13.91 -8.66
N ARG A 30 9.51 14.84 -9.61
CA ARG A 30 10.08 16.17 -9.42
C ARG A 30 9.10 17.27 -9.78
N ASP A 31 9.15 18.35 -9.02
CA ASP A 31 8.39 19.56 -9.29
C ASP A 31 8.96 20.35 -10.49
N ALA A 32 8.31 21.48 -10.81
CA ALA A 32 8.75 22.36 -11.89
C ALA A 32 10.11 23.03 -11.66
N GLN A 33 10.65 22.97 -10.44
CA GLN A 33 11.98 23.44 -10.07
C GLN A 33 13.02 22.30 -10.06
N GLY A 34 12.61 21.08 -10.41
CA GLY A 34 13.45 19.88 -10.42
C GLY A 34 13.72 19.30 -9.04
N GLN A 35 13.06 19.79 -7.98
CA GLN A 35 13.20 19.25 -6.63
C GLN A 35 12.34 18.00 -6.47
N PRO A 36 12.79 16.98 -5.72
CA PRO A 36 11.94 15.84 -5.39
C PRO A 36 10.65 16.27 -4.71
N VAL A 37 9.54 15.67 -5.09
CA VAL A 37 8.28 15.81 -4.35
C VAL A 37 8.35 14.86 -3.16
N ILE A 38 8.22 15.42 -1.96
CA ILE A 38 8.36 14.70 -0.70
C ILE A 38 7.03 14.70 0.04
N ASP A 39 6.63 13.54 0.52
CA ASP A 39 5.55 13.39 1.49
C ASP A 39 6.01 13.91 2.86
N ALA A 40 5.38 14.97 3.34
CA ALA A 40 5.78 15.63 4.58
C ALA A 40 5.50 14.79 5.85
N ASP A 41 4.54 13.87 5.78
CA ASP A 41 4.16 13.05 6.94
C ASP A 41 5.16 11.90 7.17
N TRP A 42 5.80 11.43 6.09
CA TRP A 42 6.68 10.26 6.09
C TRP A 42 8.15 10.55 5.73
N ASP A 43 8.45 11.76 5.25
CA ASP A 43 9.78 12.15 4.71
C ASP A 43 10.25 11.24 3.56
N GLU A 44 9.28 10.77 2.75
CA GLU A 44 9.51 9.87 1.62
C GLU A 44 9.35 10.61 0.28
N MET A 45 10.27 10.39 -0.66
CA MET A 45 10.13 10.94 -2.02
C MET A 45 9.10 10.13 -2.82
N LEU A 46 8.27 10.79 -3.62
CA LEU A 46 7.32 10.09 -4.48
C LEU A 46 8.01 9.46 -5.70
N ILE A 47 7.59 8.25 -6.06
CA ILE A 47 8.01 7.56 -7.29
C ILE A 47 7.22 8.12 -8.48
N ASP A 48 7.93 8.42 -9.57
CA ASP A 48 7.33 8.96 -10.78
C ASP A 48 6.70 7.86 -11.64
N VAL A 49 5.38 7.72 -11.51
CA VAL A 49 4.56 6.84 -12.34
C VAL A 49 3.79 7.58 -13.44
N SER A 50 4.17 8.82 -13.78
CA SER A 50 3.40 9.74 -14.65
C SER A 50 3.32 9.33 -16.13
N THR A 51 4.16 8.40 -16.58
CA THR A 51 4.16 7.96 -17.98
C THR A 51 4.18 6.44 -18.07
N PRO A 52 3.63 5.85 -19.16
CA PRO A 52 3.70 4.40 -19.36
C PRO A 52 5.12 3.83 -19.29
N ALA A 53 6.11 4.56 -19.84
CA ALA A 53 7.50 4.12 -19.82
C ALA A 53 8.08 4.10 -18.40
N LYS A 54 7.77 5.13 -17.59
CA LYS A 54 8.19 5.16 -16.18
C LYS A 54 7.48 4.09 -15.35
N ARG A 55 6.18 3.87 -15.56
CA ARG A 55 5.44 2.77 -14.91
C ARG A 55 6.06 1.41 -15.17
N GLN A 56 6.46 1.13 -16.41
CA GLN A 56 7.15 -0.11 -16.75
C GLN A 56 8.54 -0.22 -16.08
N ALA A 57 9.29 0.89 -16.02
CA ALA A 57 10.59 0.90 -15.36
C ALA A 57 10.47 0.69 -13.83
N VAL A 58 9.52 1.36 -13.18
CA VAL A 58 9.20 1.14 -11.76
C VAL A 58 8.73 -0.28 -11.52
N ALA A 59 7.82 -0.81 -12.35
CA ALA A 59 7.35 -2.18 -12.25
C ALA A 59 8.48 -3.20 -12.35
N ALA A 60 9.50 -2.99 -13.17
CA ALA A 60 10.65 -3.88 -13.23
C ALA A 60 11.48 -3.91 -11.93
N ILE A 61 11.57 -2.77 -11.21
CA ILE A 61 12.25 -2.71 -9.91
C ILE A 61 11.42 -3.43 -8.85
N VAL A 62 10.13 -3.10 -8.78
CA VAL A 62 9.18 -3.67 -7.80
C VAL A 62 8.99 -5.18 -8.04
N ASP A 63 9.04 -5.64 -9.29
CA ASP A 63 8.95 -7.07 -9.66
C ASP A 63 10.03 -7.92 -8.98
N GLU A 64 11.25 -7.41 -8.81
CA GLU A 64 12.32 -8.09 -8.09
C GLU A 64 12.03 -8.18 -6.59
N TRP A 65 11.41 -7.16 -6.00
CA TRP A 65 10.99 -7.18 -4.59
C TRP A 65 9.84 -8.17 -4.38
N ILE A 66 8.83 -8.16 -5.25
CA ILE A 66 7.73 -9.14 -5.26
C ILE A 66 8.28 -10.56 -5.43
N ALA A 67 9.25 -10.76 -6.32
CA ALA A 67 9.93 -12.04 -6.47
C ALA A 67 10.61 -12.48 -5.16
N GLY A 68 11.28 -11.56 -4.46
CA GLY A 68 11.83 -11.78 -3.13
C GLY A 68 10.80 -12.26 -2.12
N CYS A 69 9.61 -11.64 -2.09
CA CYS A 69 8.49 -12.08 -1.25
C CYS A 69 8.05 -13.53 -1.57
N GLY A 70 7.94 -13.87 -2.87
CA GLY A 70 7.62 -15.23 -3.30
C GLY A 70 8.66 -16.26 -2.86
N VAL A 71 9.95 -15.96 -3.04
CA VAL A 71 11.07 -16.81 -2.60
C VAL A 71 11.09 -16.99 -1.08
N ALA A 72 10.74 -15.94 -0.34
CA ALA A 72 10.63 -15.98 1.12
C ALA A 72 9.39 -16.74 1.64
N GLY A 73 8.49 -17.18 0.75
CA GLY A 73 7.33 -17.99 1.11
C GLY A 73 6.15 -17.19 1.66
N TYR A 74 5.99 -15.94 1.26
CA TYR A 74 4.77 -15.17 1.52
C TYR A 74 3.60 -15.69 0.67
N ALA A 75 2.38 -15.55 1.19
CA ALA A 75 1.16 -15.90 0.47
C ALA A 75 0.61 -14.74 -0.37
N ALA A 76 0.98 -13.52 -0.01
CA ALA A 76 0.49 -12.30 -0.65
C ALA A 76 1.47 -11.14 -0.47
N ILE A 77 1.21 -10.07 -1.22
CA ILE A 77 1.85 -8.76 -1.04
C ILE A 77 0.81 -7.69 -0.73
N GLU A 78 1.23 -6.63 -0.05
CA GLU A 78 0.52 -5.37 0.08
C GLU A 78 1.38 -4.29 -0.57
N ILE A 79 0.81 -3.55 -1.54
CA ILE A 79 1.48 -2.40 -2.13
C ILE A 79 1.04 -1.14 -1.41
N ASP A 80 1.93 -0.53 -0.63
CA ASP A 80 1.63 0.68 0.12
C ASP A 80 1.70 1.95 -0.73
N ASN A 81 1.14 3.03 -0.21
CA ASN A 81 1.19 4.40 -0.75
C ASN A 81 0.50 4.58 -2.12
N LEU A 82 -0.47 3.74 -2.45
CA LEU A 82 -1.30 3.84 -3.67
C LEU A 82 -1.93 5.24 -3.84
N ASP A 83 -2.25 5.91 -2.74
CA ASP A 83 -2.84 7.25 -2.68
C ASP A 83 -1.83 8.40 -2.86
N SER A 84 -0.56 8.12 -3.18
CA SER A 84 0.49 9.13 -3.36
C SER A 84 0.15 10.20 -4.40
N PHE A 85 -0.75 9.91 -5.35
CA PHE A 85 -1.24 10.91 -6.29
C PHE A 85 -1.88 12.11 -5.58
N SER A 86 -2.52 11.92 -4.43
CA SER A 86 -3.14 12.99 -3.62
C SER A 86 -2.10 13.96 -3.04
N ARG A 87 -0.86 13.48 -2.82
CA ARG A 87 0.28 14.24 -2.27
C ARG A 87 1.28 14.70 -3.34
N SER A 88 0.97 14.43 -4.61
CA SER A 88 1.86 14.70 -5.75
C SER A 88 1.87 16.15 -6.25
N GLN A 89 1.19 17.09 -5.58
CA GLN A 89 0.97 18.46 -6.07
C GLN A 89 0.26 18.51 -7.43
N GLY A 90 -0.54 17.48 -7.76
CA GLY A 90 -1.26 17.36 -9.02
C GLY A 90 -0.39 16.87 -10.20
N LEU A 91 0.82 16.37 -9.93
CA LEU A 91 1.73 15.83 -10.94
C LEU A 91 1.44 14.37 -11.30
N LEU A 92 0.77 13.65 -10.41
CA LEU A 92 0.26 12.30 -10.64
C LEU A 92 -1.26 12.30 -10.56
N THR A 93 -1.88 11.39 -11.31
CA THR A 93 -3.33 11.19 -11.31
C THR A 93 -3.71 9.84 -10.71
N GLU A 94 -4.98 9.68 -10.33
CA GLU A 94 -5.56 8.37 -9.99
C GLU A 94 -5.31 7.32 -11.07
N GLU A 95 -5.40 7.71 -12.35
CA GLU A 95 -5.18 6.79 -13.47
C GLU A 95 -3.73 6.32 -13.57
N ASP A 96 -2.76 7.19 -13.22
CA ASP A 96 -1.35 6.79 -13.16
C ASP A 96 -1.12 5.75 -12.05
N ALA A 97 -1.74 5.96 -10.88
CA ALA A 97 -1.67 5.06 -9.76
C ALA A 97 -2.31 3.70 -10.07
N VAL A 98 -3.54 3.70 -10.61
CA VAL A 98 -4.26 2.49 -11.03
C VAL A 98 -3.48 1.70 -12.09
N ALA A 99 -2.92 2.40 -13.09
CA ALA A 99 -2.15 1.76 -14.14
C ALA A 99 -0.82 1.16 -13.63
N ALA A 100 -0.18 1.77 -12.63
CA ALA A 100 1.00 1.21 -11.99
C ALA A 100 0.63 0.00 -11.11
N MET A 101 -0.42 0.12 -10.30
CA MET A 101 -0.92 -0.95 -9.45
C MET A 101 -1.26 -2.21 -10.25
N ARG A 102 -1.85 -2.03 -11.44
CA ARG A 102 -2.12 -3.14 -12.36
C ARG A 102 -0.84 -3.91 -12.75
N LEU A 103 0.26 -3.22 -13.02
CA LEU A 103 1.53 -3.88 -13.35
C LEU A 103 2.08 -4.69 -12.16
N PHE A 104 1.95 -4.15 -10.95
CA PHE A 104 2.35 -4.85 -9.73
C PHE A 104 1.47 -6.08 -9.47
N ALA A 105 0.16 -5.97 -9.69
CA ALA A 105 -0.77 -7.08 -9.58
C ALA A 105 -0.46 -8.20 -10.58
N ASP A 106 -0.25 -7.86 -11.86
CA ASP A 106 0.13 -8.83 -12.89
C ASP A 106 1.45 -9.55 -12.51
N SER A 107 2.42 -8.83 -11.92
CA SER A 107 3.69 -9.40 -11.41
C SER A 107 3.48 -10.37 -10.24
N ALA A 108 2.62 -10.01 -9.28
CA ALA A 108 2.28 -10.84 -8.13
C ALA A 108 1.56 -12.12 -8.56
N HIS A 109 0.55 -12.00 -9.43
CA HIS A 109 -0.22 -13.12 -9.94
C HIS A 109 0.63 -14.08 -10.77
N ALA A 110 1.60 -13.59 -11.54
CA ALA A 110 2.56 -14.44 -12.25
C ALA A 110 3.42 -15.32 -11.32
N ARG A 111 3.45 -14.99 -10.02
CA ARG A 111 4.17 -15.70 -8.96
C ARG A 111 3.25 -16.38 -7.96
N GLU A 112 1.96 -16.51 -8.28
CA GLU A 112 0.94 -17.11 -7.42
C GLU A 112 0.77 -16.39 -6.06
N LEU A 113 1.13 -15.11 -6.00
CA LEU A 113 0.90 -14.24 -4.84
C LEU A 113 -0.40 -13.46 -5.05
N ALA A 114 -1.26 -13.45 -4.03
CA ALA A 114 -2.36 -12.50 -3.99
C ALA A 114 -1.84 -11.08 -3.72
N VAL A 115 -2.58 -10.06 -4.15
CA VAL A 115 -2.18 -8.66 -3.99
C VAL A 115 -3.27 -7.85 -3.30
N ALA A 116 -2.87 -7.08 -2.28
CA ALA A 116 -3.73 -6.17 -1.57
C ALA A 116 -3.72 -4.77 -2.20
N GLN A 117 -4.90 -4.16 -2.30
CA GLN A 117 -5.01 -2.71 -2.28
C GLN A 117 -4.77 -2.22 -0.85
N LYS A 118 -3.91 -1.21 -0.66
CA LYS A 118 -3.72 -0.53 0.61
C LYS A 118 -4.50 0.78 0.64
N ASN A 119 -5.37 0.94 1.65
CA ASN A 119 -6.19 2.15 1.85
C ASN A 119 -6.91 2.59 0.56
N SER A 120 -6.86 3.89 0.22
CA SER A 120 -7.36 4.46 -1.04
C SER A 120 -8.84 4.13 -1.32
N ALA A 121 -9.73 4.45 -0.37
CA ALA A 121 -11.18 4.17 -0.46
C ALA A 121 -11.80 4.72 -1.76
N GLU A 122 -11.31 5.86 -2.23
CA GLU A 122 -11.69 6.52 -3.47
C GLU A 122 -11.39 5.68 -4.73
N LEU A 123 -10.41 4.78 -4.67
CA LEU A 123 -10.04 3.88 -5.78
C LEU A 123 -10.72 2.51 -5.73
N VAL A 124 -11.53 2.23 -4.71
CA VAL A 124 -12.20 0.92 -4.56
C VAL A 124 -13.05 0.55 -5.78
N GLY A 125 -13.69 1.54 -6.41
CA GLY A 125 -14.45 1.33 -7.66
C GLY A 125 -13.57 0.89 -8.85
N ARG A 126 -12.25 1.05 -8.76
CA ARG A 126 -11.24 0.65 -9.76
C ARG A 126 -10.59 -0.70 -9.46
N LYS A 127 -11.09 -1.48 -8.48
CA LYS A 127 -10.59 -2.82 -8.14
C LYS A 127 -10.31 -3.70 -9.36
N ALA A 128 -11.26 -3.77 -10.30
CA ALA A 128 -11.11 -4.60 -11.49
C ALA A 128 -9.98 -4.14 -12.43
N ASP A 129 -9.73 -2.82 -12.49
CA ASP A 129 -8.67 -2.25 -13.31
C ASP A 129 -7.30 -2.48 -12.69
N MET A 130 -7.21 -2.37 -11.35
CA MET A 130 -6.01 -2.67 -10.57
C MET A 130 -5.71 -4.16 -10.45
N ALA A 131 -6.71 -5.03 -10.66
CA ALA A 131 -6.62 -6.47 -10.46
C ALA A 131 -6.22 -6.89 -9.03
N THR A 132 -6.72 -6.16 -8.03
CA THR A 132 -6.47 -6.44 -6.61
C THR A 132 -7.42 -7.49 -6.04
N ASP A 133 -6.89 -8.35 -5.17
CA ASP A 133 -7.61 -9.52 -4.64
C ASP A 133 -8.35 -9.20 -3.32
N PHE A 134 -7.69 -8.43 -2.46
CA PHE A 134 -8.19 -8.04 -1.13
C PHE A 134 -7.75 -6.61 -0.77
N VAL A 135 -8.18 -6.13 0.39
CA VAL A 135 -7.78 -4.83 0.93
C VAL A 135 -7.09 -5.00 2.26
N VAL A 136 -6.04 -4.23 2.50
CA VAL A 136 -5.61 -3.86 3.85
C VAL A 136 -5.96 -2.39 4.06
N ALA A 137 -6.82 -2.10 5.03
CA ALA A 137 -7.32 -0.77 5.32
C ALA A 137 -6.93 -0.35 6.73
N GLU A 138 -6.29 0.79 6.86
CA GLU A 138 -5.98 1.41 8.14
C GLU A 138 -7.10 2.35 8.56
N GLU A 139 -7.53 2.22 9.81
CA GLU A 139 -8.48 3.11 10.46
C GLU A 139 -9.84 3.24 9.74
N CYS A 140 -10.31 2.21 9.01
CA CYS A 140 -11.61 2.32 8.31
C CYS A 140 -12.78 2.52 9.28
N ASN A 141 -12.70 2.02 10.53
CA ASN A 141 -13.78 2.21 11.51
C ASN A 141 -13.82 3.65 12.01
N ARG A 142 -12.64 4.26 12.11
CA ARG A 142 -12.48 5.65 12.54
C ARG A 142 -13.01 6.63 11.50
N TYR A 143 -12.84 6.33 10.21
CA TYR A 143 -13.21 7.21 9.11
C TYR A 143 -14.55 6.85 8.45
N ASP A 144 -15.27 5.86 8.99
CA ASP A 144 -16.55 5.37 8.45
C ASP A 144 -16.42 4.81 7.01
N GLU A 145 -15.30 4.13 6.71
CA GLU A 145 -14.95 3.66 5.37
C GLU A 145 -15.06 2.14 5.18
N CYS A 146 -15.29 1.36 6.25
CA CYS A 146 -15.27 -0.10 6.15
C CYS A 146 -16.32 -0.63 5.14
N ASP A 147 -17.52 -0.03 5.10
CA ASP A 147 -18.56 -0.40 4.13
C ASP A 147 -18.16 -0.14 2.66
N VAL A 148 -17.29 0.84 2.43
CA VAL A 148 -16.76 1.12 1.08
C VAL A 148 -15.92 -0.07 0.62
N TYR A 149 -15.02 -0.55 1.48
CA TYR A 149 -14.16 -1.69 1.18
C TYR A 149 -14.95 -2.99 1.06
N THR A 150 -15.81 -3.31 2.01
CA THR A 150 -16.61 -4.55 1.96
C THR A 150 -17.57 -4.57 0.78
N GLY A 151 -18.07 -3.41 0.33
CA GLY A 151 -18.91 -3.31 -0.86
C GLY A 151 -18.28 -3.86 -2.14
N ALA A 152 -16.94 -3.78 -2.29
CA ALA A 152 -16.22 -4.28 -3.47
C ALA A 152 -15.42 -5.55 -3.23
N TYR A 153 -14.98 -5.78 -1.99
CA TYR A 153 -14.11 -6.91 -1.63
C TYR A 153 -14.81 -7.99 -0.80
N GLY A 154 -16.05 -7.77 -0.36
CA GLY A 154 -16.74 -8.68 0.56
C GLY A 154 -15.94 -8.82 1.85
N ASP A 155 -15.74 -10.06 2.30
CA ASP A 155 -15.01 -10.37 3.52
C ASP A 155 -13.48 -10.36 3.32
N HIS A 156 -12.99 -10.06 2.11
CA HIS A 156 -11.56 -9.94 1.81
C HIS A 156 -11.03 -8.55 2.16
N VAL A 157 -11.27 -8.13 3.40
CA VAL A 157 -10.81 -6.86 3.98
C VAL A 157 -10.13 -7.15 5.32
N ILE A 158 -8.88 -6.73 5.43
CA ILE A 158 -8.11 -6.74 6.67
C ILE A 158 -8.06 -5.30 7.17
N VAL A 159 -8.49 -5.08 8.40
CA VAL A 159 -8.56 -3.74 8.99
C VAL A 159 -7.48 -3.62 10.06
N ILE A 160 -6.73 -2.53 10.03
CA ILE A 160 -5.74 -2.19 11.07
C ILE A 160 -6.23 -0.95 11.80
N GLU A 161 -6.50 -1.08 13.09
CA GLU A 161 -6.87 0.05 13.95
C GLU A 161 -5.73 0.41 14.89
N TYR A 162 -5.54 1.71 15.11
CA TYR A 162 -4.49 2.24 16.00
C TYR A 162 -5.02 2.76 17.33
N ARG A 163 -6.33 2.65 17.57
CA ARG A 163 -6.99 3.07 18.81
C ARG A 163 -7.94 2.00 19.30
N GLN A 164 -7.89 1.74 20.61
CA GLN A 164 -8.75 0.74 21.25
C GLN A 164 -10.25 1.00 20.98
N ALA A 165 -10.69 2.26 21.01
CA ALA A 165 -12.09 2.60 20.78
C ALA A 165 -12.56 2.28 19.35
N ASP A 166 -11.69 2.54 18.36
CA ASP A 166 -11.99 2.30 16.94
C ASP A 166 -11.98 0.78 16.66
N PHE A 167 -11.04 0.04 17.27
CA PHE A 167 -11.00 -1.43 17.28
C PHE A 167 -12.25 -2.06 17.90
N ASP A 168 -12.65 -1.63 19.11
CA ASP A 168 -13.82 -2.17 19.81
C ASP A 168 -15.12 -1.92 19.02
N ALA A 169 -15.23 -0.74 18.41
CA ALA A 169 -16.34 -0.39 17.52
C ALA A 169 -16.36 -1.29 16.29
N GLY A 170 -15.21 -1.49 15.63
CA GLY A 170 -15.07 -2.36 14.47
C GLY A 170 -15.43 -3.81 14.77
N CYS A 171 -14.88 -4.40 15.83
CA CYS A 171 -15.19 -5.78 16.22
C CYS A 171 -16.68 -6.01 16.48
N SER A 172 -17.40 -4.97 16.92
CA SER A 172 -18.84 -5.03 17.15
C SER A 172 -19.66 -4.80 15.89
N GLY A 173 -19.21 -3.89 15.02
CA GLY A 173 -19.92 -3.48 13.80
C GLY A 173 -19.69 -4.39 12.60
N PHE A 174 -18.51 -4.99 12.50
CA PHE A 174 -18.04 -5.81 11.38
C PHE A 174 -17.47 -7.14 11.86
N PRO A 175 -18.28 -8.00 12.51
CA PRO A 175 -17.80 -9.22 13.18
C PRO A 175 -17.24 -10.29 12.23
N ASP A 176 -17.45 -10.14 10.91
CA ASP A 176 -16.96 -11.06 9.88
C ASP A 176 -15.62 -10.60 9.26
N LEU A 177 -15.14 -9.39 9.58
CA LEU A 177 -13.86 -8.87 9.11
C LEU A 177 -12.71 -9.26 10.02
N SER A 178 -11.51 -9.39 9.44
CA SER A 178 -10.28 -9.50 10.23
C SER A 178 -9.82 -8.11 10.64
N ILE A 179 -9.95 -7.77 11.92
CA ILE A 179 -9.60 -6.45 12.46
C ILE A 179 -8.48 -6.63 13.49
N VAL A 180 -7.39 -5.88 13.32
CA VAL A 180 -6.21 -5.95 14.17
C VAL A 180 -5.98 -4.60 14.83
N LEU A 181 -5.87 -4.57 16.15
CA LEU A 181 -5.34 -3.43 16.89
C LEU A 181 -3.82 -3.48 16.85
N ARG A 182 -3.16 -2.39 16.42
CA ARG A 182 -1.70 -2.24 16.41
C ARG A 182 -1.25 -0.94 17.06
N ASP A 183 0.03 -0.90 17.44
CA ASP A 183 0.75 0.35 17.68
C ASP A 183 1.16 0.98 16.34
N ARG A 184 1.22 2.33 16.30
CA ARG A 184 1.49 3.08 15.06
C ARG A 184 2.88 2.83 14.49
N ASP A 185 3.86 2.55 15.35
CA ASP A 185 5.25 2.32 14.95
C ASP A 185 5.47 0.86 14.49
N LEU A 186 4.42 0.03 14.53
CA LEU A 186 4.41 -1.38 14.15
C LEU A 186 5.56 -2.18 14.77
N VAL A 187 5.93 -1.89 16.02
CA VAL A 187 7.09 -2.50 16.67
C VAL A 187 6.91 -4.01 16.84
N THR A 188 8.03 -4.73 16.97
CA THR A 188 8.04 -6.19 17.13
C THR A 188 7.62 -6.61 18.54
N GLN A 189 7.14 -7.86 18.66
CA GLN A 189 6.77 -8.42 19.96
C GLN A 189 7.95 -8.38 20.93
N GLY A 190 7.73 -7.77 22.11
CA GLY A 190 8.75 -7.61 23.15
C GLY A 190 9.43 -6.24 23.16
N ALA A 191 9.23 -5.40 22.13
CA ALA A 191 9.62 -3.99 22.18
C ALA A 191 8.70 -3.18 23.10
N ALA A 192 9.24 -2.10 23.67
CA ALA A 192 8.41 -1.14 24.41
C ALA A 192 7.41 -0.48 23.45
N GLY A 193 6.15 -0.38 23.88
CA GLY A 193 5.07 0.18 23.05
C GLY A 193 4.31 -0.84 22.19
N TYR A 194 4.71 -2.12 22.19
CA TYR A 194 4.02 -3.17 21.43
C TYR A 194 2.53 -3.30 21.83
N VAL A 195 1.64 -3.16 20.85
CA VAL A 195 0.19 -3.40 21.00
C VAL A 195 -0.28 -4.36 19.92
N PHE A 196 -0.93 -5.46 20.32
CA PHE A 196 -1.55 -6.38 19.38
C PHE A 196 -2.82 -6.98 19.98
N ALA A 197 -3.94 -6.86 19.25
CA ALA A 197 -5.16 -7.62 19.50
C ALA A 197 -5.85 -7.91 18.15
N GLY A 198 -6.70 -8.92 18.11
CA GLY A 198 -7.46 -9.26 16.91
C GLY A 198 -8.86 -9.74 17.25
N CYS A 199 -9.79 -9.37 16.38
CA CYS A 199 -11.06 -10.04 16.13
C CYS A 199 -11.13 -10.32 14.61
#